data_AF-A0A1H0BMP2-F1
#
_entry.id   AF-A0A1H0BMP2-F1
#
_cell.length_a   1.000
_cell.length_b   1.000
_cell.length_c   1.000
_cell.angle_alpha   90.00
_cell.angle_beta   90.00
_cell.angle_gamma   90.00
#
_symmetry.space_group_name_H-M   'P 1'
#
loop_
_entity.id
_entity.type
_entity.pdbx_description
1 polymer ?
#
loop_
_entity_poly.entity_id
_entity_poly.type
_entity_poly.pdbx_seq_one_letter_code
_entity_poly.pdbx_strand_id
1 'polypeptide(L)' 'MENFFVKCQKTAQPVEIVYLANNGSITQRTILINEIEESFIKAYCYSRKAIRTFKKEHILAVNYRRNNKVLLQRRDTIA' A
#
# COMPACT_ATOMS: atom_id res chain seq x y z
N MET A 1 -11.42 -1.94 -9.92
CA MET A 1 -10.24 -1.81 -9.03
C MET A 1 -9.00 -2.47 -9.63
N GLU A 2 -9.12 -3.56 -10.38
CA GLU A 2 -8.01 -4.31 -10.97
C GLU A 2 -6.96 -3.45 -11.70
N ASN A 3 -7.39 -2.59 -12.63
CA ASN A 3 -6.48 -1.72 -13.41
C ASN A 3 -5.62 -0.80 -12.53
N PHE A 4 -6.14 -0.38 -11.37
CA PHE A 4 -5.39 0.44 -10.42
C PHE A 4 -4.24 -0.35 -9.79
N PHE A 5 -4.51 -1.56 -9.31
CA PHE A 5 -3.49 -2.41 -8.70
C PHE A 5 -2.43 -2.83 -9.71
N VAL A 6 -2.84 -3.23 -10.92
CA VAL A 6 -1.90 -3.59 -12.00
C VAL A 6 -0.97 -2.43 -12.33
N LYS A 7 -1.51 -1.20 -12.44
CA LYS A 7 -0.69 0.00 -12.66
C LYS A 7 0.32 0.23 -11.53
N CYS A 8 -0.12 0.14 -10.27
CA CYS A 8 0.75 0.37 -9.11
C CYS A 8 1.82 -0.71 -8.96
N GLN A 9 1.48 -1.98 -9.24
CA GLN A 9 2.43 -3.10 -9.27
C GLN A 9 3.52 -2.86 -10.32
N LYS A 10 3.13 -2.54 -11.58
CA LYS A 10 4.08 -2.29 -12.67
C LYS A 10 5.02 -1.12 -12.41
N THR A 11 4.54 -0.10 -11.70
CA THR A 11 5.33 1.11 -11.37
C THR A 11 6.04 1.03 -10.02
N ALA A 12 5.91 -0.10 -9.31
CA ALA A 12 6.37 -0.25 -7.92
C ALA A 12 5.93 0.91 -7.00
N GLN A 13 4.77 1.53 -7.29
CA GLN A 13 4.21 2.63 -6.51
C GLN A 13 3.52 2.06 -5.27
N PRO A 14 3.96 2.39 -4.05
CA PRO A 14 3.24 1.99 -2.85
C PRO A 14 1.84 2.58 -2.82
N VAL A 15 0.89 1.81 -2.29
CA VAL A 15 -0.52 2.20 -2.16
C VAL A 15 -0.93 2.15 -0.69
N GLU A 16 -1.91 2.97 -0.34
CA GLU A 16 -2.56 2.95 0.96
C GLU A 16 -3.91 2.24 0.82
N ILE A 17 -4.16 1.27 1.71
CA ILE A 17 -5.43 0.56 1.79
C ILE A 17 -6.06 0.75 3.16
N VAL A 18 -7.39 0.79 3.20
CA VAL A 18 -8.18 0.57 4.41
C VAL A 18 -8.58 -0.90 4.42
N TYR A 19 -8.07 -1.67 5.38
CA TYR A 19 -8.20 -3.13 5.43
C TYR A 19 -8.99 -3.59 6.66
N LEU A 20 -10.02 -4.41 6.42
CA LEU A 20 -10.78 -5.11 7.45
C LEU A 20 -10.12 -6.44 7.80
N ALA A 21 -9.60 -6.56 9.01
CA ALA A 21 -9.05 -7.82 9.51
C ALA A 21 -10.17 -8.78 9.94
N ASN A 22 -9.85 -10.08 10.00
CA ASN A 22 -10.81 -11.12 10.39
C ASN A 22 -11.40 -10.95 11.80
N ASN A 23 -10.70 -10.22 12.68
CA ASN A 23 -11.19 -9.87 14.02
C ASN A 23 -12.09 -8.63 14.03
N GLY A 24 -12.51 -8.13 12.87
CA GLY A 24 -13.33 -6.93 12.72
C GLY A 24 -12.56 -5.60 12.79
N SER A 25 -11.26 -5.61 13.09
CA SER A 25 -10.49 -4.36 13.18
C SER A 25 -10.21 -3.76 11.79
N ILE A 26 -10.46 -2.46 11.66
CA ILE A 26 -10.13 -1.69 10.46
C ILE A 26 -8.76 -1.04 10.64
N THR A 27 -7.88 -1.23 9.66
CA THR A 27 -6.50 -0.73 9.70
C THR A 27 -6.14 -0.02 8.41
N GLN A 28 -5.42 1.11 8.51
CA GLN A 28 -4.77 1.71 7.35
C GLN A 28 -3.40 1.08 7.14
N ARG A 29 -3.08 0.70 5.90
CA ARG A 29 -1.82 0.02 5.57
C ARG A 29 -1.22 0.57 4.30
N THR A 30 0.06 0.88 4.35
CA THR A 30 0.86 1.05 3.14
C THR A 30 1.39 -0.30 2.68
N ILE A 31 1.17 -0.63 1.41
CA ILE A 31 1.62 -1.89 0.81
C ILE A 31 2.33 -1.64 -0.52
N LEU A 32 3.32 -2.47 -0.85
CA LEU A 32 3.94 -2.56 -2.16
C LEU A 32 3.53 -3.89 -2.80
N ILE A 33 2.85 -3.83 -3.93
CA ILE A 33 2.20 -4.98 -4.56
C ILE A 33 3.26 -5.86 -5.22
N ASN A 34 3.30 -7.14 -4.85
CA ASN A 34 4.18 -8.14 -5.46
C ASN A 34 3.43 -8.95 -6.52
N GLU A 35 2.24 -9.46 -6.17
CA GLU A 35 1.43 -10.33 -7.03
C GLU A 35 -0.05 -10.01 -6.84
N ILE A 36 -0.81 -10.07 -7.93
CA ILE A 36 -2.26 -9.83 -7.96
C ILE A 36 -2.91 -11.09 -8.48
N GLU A 37 -3.76 -11.69 -7.64
CA GLU A 37 -4.55 -12.87 -7.97
C GLU A 37 -6.03 -12.50 -7.99
N GLU A 38 -6.90 -13.40 -8.45
CA GLU A 38 -8.33 -13.12 -8.58
C GLU A 38 -8.95 -12.62 -7.27
N SER A 39 -8.69 -13.30 -6.15
CA SER A 39 -9.32 -13.02 -4.84
C SER A 39 -8.43 -12.31 -3.82
N PHE A 40 -7.12 -12.22 -4.06
CA PHE A 40 -6.18 -11.62 -3.11
C PHE A 40 -5.01 -10.90 -3.78
N ILE A 41 -4.29 -10.12 -2.98
CA ILE A 41 -3.05 -9.44 -3.35
C ILE A 41 -1.95 -9.91 -2.39
N LYS A 42 -0.81 -10.40 -2.91
CA LYS A 42 0.40 -10.54 -2.11
C LYS A 42 1.21 -9.26 -2.21
N ALA A 43 1.56 -8.71 -1.06
CA ALA A 43 2.26 -7.42 -1.00
C ALA A 43 3.17 -7.32 0.22
N TYR A 44 4.27 -6.59 0.08
CA TYR A 44 5.08 -6.16 1.21
C TYR A 44 4.32 -5.11 2.01
N CYS A 45 4.06 -5.40 3.28
CA CYS A 45 3.36 -4.51 4.20
C CYS A 45 4.38 -3.71 5.03
N TYR A 46 4.44 -2.40 4.81
CA TYR A 46 5.45 -1.54 5.45
C TYR A 46 5.34 -1.52 6.98
N SER A 47 4.11 -1.53 7.53
CA SER A 47 3.91 -1.51 8.99
C SER A 47 4.33 -2.80 9.68
N ARG A 48 4.38 -3.92 8.93
CA ARG A 48 4.78 -5.24 9.45
C ARG A 48 6.15 -5.69 8.98
N LYS A 49 6.78 -4.95 8.05
CA LYS A 49 8.06 -5.25 7.41
C LYS A 49 8.13 -6.68 6.83
N ALA A 50 7.04 -7.17 6.26
CA ALA A 50 6.93 -8.54 5.76
C ALA A 50 5.95 -8.65 4.57
N ILE A 51 6.13 -9.68 3.75
CA ILE A 51 5.17 -10.07 2.70
C ILE A 51 3.91 -10.63 3.37
N ARG A 52 2.73 -10.16 2.96
CA ARG A 52 1.43 -10.62 3.44
C ARG A 52 0.43 -10.72 2.30
N THR A 53 -0.56 -11.58 2.50
CA THR A 53 -1.71 -11.73 1.61
C THR A 53 -2.87 -10.89 2.14
N PHE A 54 -3.46 -10.07 1.27
CA PHE A 54 -4.62 -9.24 1.54
C PHE A 54 -5.78 -9.71 0.67
N LYS A 55 -6.87 -10.15 1.27
CA LYS A 55 -8.09 -10.50 0.53
C LYS A 55 -8.69 -9.25 -0.09
N LYS A 56 -9.06 -9.28 -1.37
CA LYS A 56 -9.66 -8.12 -2.06
C LYS A 56 -11.00 -7.73 -1.43
N GLU A 57 -11.81 -8.71 -1.03
CA GLU A 57 -13.07 -8.51 -0.31
C GLU A 57 -12.92 -7.74 1.02
N HIS A 58 -11.72 -7.73 1.60
CA HIS A 58 -11.43 -7.03 2.86
C HIS A 58 -10.79 -5.65 2.65
N ILE A 59 -10.56 -5.23 1.40
CA ILE A 59 -10.05 -3.90 1.06
C ILE A 59 -11.26 -2.97 0.91
N LEU A 60 -11.49 -2.15 1.93
CA LEU A 60 -12.63 -1.23 2.00
C LEU A 60 -12.40 0.05 1.19
N ALA A 61 -11.15 0.46 1.05
CA ALA A 61 -10.75 1.60 0.23
C ALA A 61 -9.28 1.47 -0.20
N VAL A 62 -8.92 2.11 -1.29
CA VAL A 62 -7.55 2.17 -1.81
C VAL A 62 -7.24 3.56 -2.35
N ASN A 63 -6.01 4.02 -2.15
CA ASN A 63 -5.49 5.25 -2.73
C ASN A 63 -4.00 5.13 -3.05
N TYR A 64 -3.49 6.01 -3.90
CA TYR A 64 -2.04 6.19 -4.03
C TYR A 64 -1.46 6.65 -2.70
N ARG A 65 -0.31 6.08 -2.29
CA ARG A 65 0.40 6.59 -1.12
C ARG A 65 0.81 8.04 -1.39
N ARG A 66 0.34 8.97 -0.55
CA ARG A 66 0.76 10.37 -0.66
C ARG A 66 2.20 10.49 -0.18
N ASN A 67 3.09 10.91 -1.06
CA ASN A 67 4.41 11.36 -0.64
C ASN A 67 4.26 12.74 0.00
N ASN A 68 4.18 12.79 1.34
CA ASN A 68 4.31 14.03 2.07
C ASN A 68 5.77 14.53 1.93
N LYS A 69 6.09 15.20 0.82
CA LYS A 69 7.40 15.86 0.57
C LYS A 69 7.65 17.08 1.48
N VAL A 70 7.07 17.16 2.67
CA VAL A 70 7.18 18.34 3.55
C VAL A 70 8.45 18.32 4.42
N LEU A 71 9.24 17.23 4.44
CA LEU A 71 10.39 17.13 5.38
C LEU A 71 11.76 16.74 4.77
N LEU A 72 11.91 16.71 3.45
CA LEU A 72 13.19 16.37 2.79
C LEU A 72 13.90 17.54 2.09
N GLN A 73 13.42 18.78 2.25
CA GLN A 73 14.03 19.97 1.61
C GLN A 73 14.79 20.91 2.57
N ARG A 74 15.19 20.46 3.78
CA ARG A 74 15.90 21.33 4.75
C ARG A 74 17.34 20.90 5.08
N ARG A 75 18.04 20.21 4.17
CA ARG A 75 19.46 19.83 4.41
C ARG A 75 20.48 20.28 3.36
N ASP A 76 20.09 21.12 2.39
CA ASP A 76 21.02 21.63 1.38
C ASP A 76 21.09 23.17 1.38
N THR A 77 21.37 23.77 2.54
CA THR A 77 21.75 25.20 2.60
C THR A 77 22.72 25.46 3.74
N ILE A 78 23.88 24.78 3.74
CA ILE A 78 25.12 25.30 4.31
C ILE A 78 26.27 24.77 3.42
N ALA A 79 26.65 25.55 2.43
CA ALA A 79 27.97 25.59 1.82
C ALA A 79 28.14 26.99 1.21
#